data_AF-A0A6A6RQ92-F1
#
_entry.id   AF-A0A6A6RQ92-F1
#
_cell.length_a   1.000
_cell.length_b   1.000
_cell.length_c   1.000
_cell.angle_alpha   90.00
_cell.angle_beta   90.00
_cell.angle_gamma   90.00
#
_symmetry.space_group_name_H-M   'P 1'
#
loop_
_entity.id
_entity.type
_entity.pdbx_description
1 polymer ?
#
loop_
_entity_poly.entity_id
_entity_poly.type
_entity_poly.pdbx_seq_one_letter_code
_entity_poly.pdbx_strand_id
1 'polypeptide(L)'
;SWKDPLQCDMEVVSLADNPDFFALSYVWGKDPEDYEILIGGHILQTRPNLYTALRRIRAHTKGATRALWVDALCIDQANTRERNHQVDFMADIYSNCSQCLVWLG
;
A
#
# COMPACT_ATOMS: atom_id res chain seq x y z
N SER A 1 -7.92 -13.83 -10.94
CA SER A 1 -7.45 -13.71 -12.33
C SER A 1 -6.67 -12.41 -12.53
N TRP A 2 -5.76 -12.35 -13.51
CA TRP A 2 -4.97 -11.13 -13.79
C TRP A 2 -5.87 -9.93 -14.06
N LYS A 3 -6.98 -10.12 -14.79
CA LYS A 3 -7.93 -9.07 -15.19
C LYS A 3 -8.88 -8.62 -14.07
N ASP A 4 -8.92 -9.34 -12.95
CA ASP A 4 -9.83 -8.98 -11.87
C ASP A 4 -9.36 -7.66 -11.23
N PRO A 5 -10.30 -6.79 -10.83
CA PRO A 5 -9.98 -5.52 -10.20
C PRO A 5 -9.10 -5.74 -8.97
N LEU A 6 -8.26 -4.74 -8.65
CA LEU A 6 -7.59 -4.71 -7.35
C LEU A 6 -8.62 -4.28 -6.31
N GLN A 7 -8.81 -5.13 -5.31
CA GLN A 7 -9.70 -4.87 -4.20
C GLN A 7 -9.00 -5.28 -2.89
N CYS A 8 -9.15 -4.45 -1.86
CA CYS A 8 -8.72 -4.74 -0.51
C CYS A 8 -9.65 -4.06 0.51
N ASP A 9 -9.46 -4.43 1.77
CA ASP A 9 -10.00 -3.71 2.91
C ASP A 9 -8.85 -2.93 3.60
N MET A 10 -9.22 -1.93 4.39
CA MET A 10 -8.28 -1.14 5.17
C MET A 10 -8.57 -1.33 6.65
N GLU A 11 -7.51 -1.47 7.42
CA GLU A 11 -7.56 -1.62 8.88
C GLU A 11 -6.53 -0.69 9.52
N VAL A 12 -6.93 -0.05 10.62
CA VAL A 12 -6.03 0.76 11.44
C VAL A 12 -5.58 -0.10 12.62
N VAL A 13 -4.26 -0.26 12.76
CA VAL A 13 -3.65 -1.09 13.81
C VAL A 13 -2.60 -0.30 14.57
N SER A 14 -2.30 -0.72 15.81
CA SER A 14 -1.18 -0.19 16.58
C SER A 14 0.09 -0.97 16.28
N LEU A 15 1.22 -0.29 16.04
CA LEU A 15 2.52 -0.95 15.92
C LEU A 15 2.94 -1.66 17.22
N ALA A 16 2.43 -1.22 18.38
CA ALA A 16 2.71 -1.85 19.67
C ALA A 16 2.11 -3.26 19.78
N ASP A 17 1.12 -3.60 18.95
CA ASP A 17 0.51 -4.93 18.91
C ASP A 17 1.35 -5.93 18.09
N ASN A 18 2.51 -5.51 17.57
CA ASN A 18 3.40 -6.28 16.69
C ASN A 18 2.64 -6.93 15.51
N PRO A 19 1.95 -6.13 14.68
CA PRO A 19 1.19 -6.66 13.54
C PRO A 19 2.12 -7.37 12.54
N ASP A 20 1.64 -8.45 11.93
CA ASP A 20 2.32 -9.09 10.80
C ASP A 20 1.87 -8.44 9.49
N PHE A 21 2.78 -7.71 8.84
CA PHE A 21 2.50 -7.03 7.58
C PHE A 21 3.76 -6.89 6.72
N PHE A 22 3.56 -6.70 5.42
CA PHE A 22 4.62 -6.31 4.51
C PHE A 22 4.58 -4.80 4.28
N ALA A 23 5.72 -4.18 4.02
CA ALA A 23 5.80 -2.79 3.58
C ALA A 23 6.22 -2.73 2.11
N LEU A 24 5.58 -1.87 1.31
CA LEU A 24 6.00 -1.61 -0.06
C LEU A 24 6.94 -0.40 -0.11
N SER A 25 8.08 -0.57 -0.77
CA SER A 25 9.00 0.51 -1.14
C SER A 25 9.02 0.65 -2.66
N TYR A 26 8.62 1.81 -3.16
CA TYR A 26 8.50 2.09 -4.59
C TYR A 26 8.59 3.59 -4.85
N VAL A 27 8.88 3.96 -6.09
CA VAL A 27 8.78 5.36 -6.52
C VAL A 27 7.34 5.65 -6.91
N TRP A 28 6.74 6.73 -6.41
CA TRP A 28 5.34 7.03 -6.71
C TRP A 28 5.05 7.23 -8.21
N GLY A 29 6.04 7.69 -8.97
CA GLY A 29 5.89 8.04 -10.38
C GLY A 29 5.33 9.46 -10.58
N LYS A 30 5.42 9.96 -11.81
CA LYS A 30 4.96 11.30 -12.20
C LYS A 30 3.73 11.27 -13.11
N ASP A 31 3.36 10.09 -13.59
CA ASP A 31 2.20 9.91 -14.45
C ASP A 31 0.90 10.19 -13.69
N PRO A 32 -0.17 10.57 -14.39
CA PRO A 32 -1.47 10.83 -13.78
C PRO A 32 -2.05 9.60 -13.06
N GLU A 33 -2.97 9.85 -12.15
CA GLU A 33 -3.71 8.83 -11.41
C GLU A 33 -4.87 8.30 -12.26
N ASP A 34 -4.55 7.43 -13.20
CA ASP A 34 -5.49 6.89 -14.20
C ASP A 34 -5.97 5.46 -13.89
N TYR A 35 -5.70 4.95 -12.69
CA TYR A 35 -6.00 3.56 -12.31
C TYR A 35 -6.81 3.49 -11.02
N GLU A 36 -7.75 2.55 -10.98
CA GLU A 36 -8.68 2.38 -9.86
C GLU A 36 -8.32 1.19 -8.97
N ILE A 37 -8.38 1.40 -7.66
CA ILE A 37 -8.36 0.37 -6.63
C ILE A 37 -9.65 0.49 -5.79
N LEU A 38 -10.28 -0.64 -5.50
CA LEU A 38 -11.45 -0.69 -4.63
C LEU A 38 -11.00 -0.96 -3.18
N ILE A 39 -11.18 0.01 -2.28
CA ILE A 39 -10.78 -0.10 -0.87
C ILE A 39 -12.02 0.03 0.00
N GLY A 40 -12.42 -1.04 0.70
CA GLY A 40 -13.59 -1.03 1.58
C GLY A 40 -14.89 -0.61 0.88
N GLY A 41 -15.02 -0.88 -0.42
CA GLY A 41 -16.17 -0.46 -1.23
C GLY A 41 -16.07 0.94 -1.87
N HIS A 42 -14.98 1.68 -1.62
CA HIS A 42 -14.73 2.99 -2.22
C HIS A 42 -13.68 2.92 -3.32
N ILE A 43 -13.86 3.68 -4.39
CA ILE A 43 -12.88 3.79 -5.48
C ILE A 43 -11.83 4.83 -5.09
N LEU A 44 -10.57 4.42 -5.13
CA LEU A 44 -9.42 5.30 -4.97
C LEU A 44 -8.59 5.28 -6.26
N GLN A 45 -8.21 6.48 -6.72
CA GLN A 45 -7.34 6.64 -7.88
C GLN A 45 -5.88 6.48 -7.48
N THR A 46 -5.11 5.79 -8.31
CA THR A 46 -3.69 5.53 -8.09
C THR A 46 -2.92 5.69 -9.40
N ARG A 47 -1.61 5.84 -9.27
CA ARG A 47 -0.67 5.92 -10.39
C ARG A 47 -0.37 4.54 -10.99
N PRO A 48 0.01 4.49 -12.29
CA PRO A 48 0.33 3.25 -12.98
C PRO A 48 1.40 2.40 -12.28
N ASN A 49 2.40 3.06 -11.66
CA ASN A 49 3.51 2.33 -11.03
C ASN A 49 3.04 1.53 -9.81
N LEU A 50 2.29 2.16 -8.90
CA LEU A 50 1.72 1.47 -7.74
C LEU A 50 0.74 0.38 -8.19
N TYR A 51 -0.14 0.69 -9.15
CA TYR A 51 -1.10 -0.27 -9.68
C TYR A 51 -0.42 -1.53 -10.22
N THR A 52 0.68 -1.35 -10.97
CA THR A 52 1.48 -2.45 -11.52
C THR A 52 2.17 -3.25 -10.42
N ALA A 53 2.77 -2.58 -9.43
CA ALA A 53 3.40 -3.21 -8.28
C ALA A 53 2.41 -4.13 -7.53
N LEU A 54 1.22 -3.62 -7.20
CA LEU A 54 0.18 -4.36 -6.48
C LEU A 54 -0.31 -5.58 -7.26
N ARG A 55 -0.48 -5.47 -8.58
CA ARG A 55 -0.87 -6.62 -9.42
C ARG A 55 0.22 -7.68 -9.47
N ARG A 56 1.49 -7.26 -9.52
CA ARG A 56 2.63 -8.18 -9.47
C ARG A 56 2.70 -8.88 -8.12
N ILE A 57 2.52 -8.15 -7.02
CA ILE A 57 2.48 -8.73 -5.67
C ILE A 57 1.36 -9.77 -5.56
N ARG A 58 0.12 -9.41 -5.95
CA ARG A 58 -1.02 -10.35 -5.96
C ARG A 58 -0.76 -11.62 -6.75
N ALA A 59 -0.08 -11.52 -7.90
CA ALA A 59 0.28 -12.68 -8.71
C ALA A 59 1.32 -13.58 -8.00
N HIS A 60 2.33 -12.98 -7.35
CA HIS A 60 3.35 -13.72 -6.62
C HIS A 60 2.82 -14.39 -5.35
N THR A 61 1.86 -13.75 -4.64
CA THR A 61 1.21 -14.35 -3.47
C THR A 61 0.19 -15.42 -3.85
N LYS A 62 -0.02 -15.70 -5.14
CA LYS A 62 -1.05 -16.62 -5.66
C LYS A 62 -2.46 -16.29 -5.14
N GLY A 63 -2.72 -15.01 -4.88
CA GLY A 63 -3.99 -14.54 -4.31
C GLY A 63 -4.14 -14.74 -2.80
N ALA A 64 -3.09 -15.14 -2.08
CA ALA A 64 -3.13 -15.18 -0.62
C ALA A 64 -3.26 -13.75 -0.07
N THR A 65 -4.23 -13.56 0.84
CA THR A 65 -4.42 -12.31 1.57
C THR A 65 -3.27 -12.12 2.56
N ARG A 66 -2.58 -10.99 2.46
CA ARG A 66 -1.52 -10.54 3.37
C ARG A 66 -1.70 -9.05 3.62
N ALA A 67 -1.51 -8.61 4.86
CA ALA A 67 -1.50 -7.20 5.18
C ALA A 67 -0.32 -6.53 4.47
N LEU A 68 -0.60 -5.44 3.78
CA LEU A 68 0.40 -4.69 3.02
C LEU A 68 0.23 -3.21 3.34
N TRP A 69 1.27 -2.61 3.90
CA TRP A 69 1.36 -1.18 4.09
C TRP A 69 1.93 -0.52 2.83
N VAL A 70 1.21 0.47 2.33
CA VAL A 70 1.59 1.29 1.17
C VAL A 70 1.34 2.74 1.53
N ASP A 71 2.37 3.57 1.55
CA ASP A 71 2.29 4.98 1.95
C ASP A 71 1.16 5.77 1.25
N ALA A 72 1.02 5.64 -0.06
CA ALA A 72 0.01 6.36 -0.84
C ALA A 72 -1.43 5.89 -0.58
N LEU A 73 -1.62 4.71 0.04
CA LEU A 73 -2.93 4.16 0.36
C LEU A 73 -3.26 4.28 1.85
N CYS A 74 -2.29 3.99 2.73
CA CYS A 74 -2.48 3.91 4.17
C CYS A 74 -2.38 5.27 4.88
N ILE A 75 -1.87 6.30 4.20
CA ILE A 75 -1.75 7.66 4.75
C ILE A 75 -2.73 8.57 4.00
N ASP A 76 -3.55 9.34 4.73
CA ASP A 76 -4.33 10.41 4.10
C ASP A 76 -3.39 11.51 3.60
N GLN A 77 -3.19 11.51 2.27
CA GLN A 77 -2.29 12.45 1.60
C GLN A 77 -2.81 13.90 1.59
N ALA A 78 -4.13 14.08 1.77
CA ALA A 78 -4.76 15.40 1.83
C ALA A 78 -4.66 16.01 3.24
N ASN A 79 -4.58 15.18 4.28
CA ASN A 79 -4.42 15.60 5.65
C ASN A 79 -2.93 15.76 6.02
N THR A 80 -2.41 16.99 5.85
CA THR A 80 -1.00 17.29 6.16
C THR A 80 -0.60 16.96 7.60
N ARG A 81 -1.51 17.10 8.57
CA ARG A 81 -1.21 16.79 9.98
C ARG A 81 -1.03 15.30 10.19
N GLU A 82 -1.94 14.49 9.68
CA GLU A 82 -1.82 13.02 9.73
C GLU A 82 -0.62 12.55 8.93
N ARG A 83 -0.45 13.05 7.71
CA ARG A 83 0.68 12.69 6.85
C ARG A 83 2.01 12.92 7.54
N ASN A 84 2.21 14.08 8.16
CA ASN A 84 3.44 14.36 8.90
C ASN A 84 3.63 13.37 10.06
N HIS A 85 2.56 13.08 10.80
CA HIS A 85 2.61 12.10 11.88
C HIS A 85 2.95 10.68 11.38
N GLN A 86 2.39 10.26 10.25
CA GLN A 86 2.69 8.97 9.63
C GLN A 86 4.12 8.91 9.06
N VAL A 87 4.62 10.02 8.53
CA VAL A 87 6.01 10.14 8.09
C VAL A 87 6.98 9.94 9.25
N ASP A 88 6.66 10.47 10.44
CA ASP A 88 7.46 10.26 11.64
C ASP A 88 7.54 8.76 12.04
N PHE A 89 6.49 7.97 11.74
CA PHE A 89 6.47 6.53 12.00
C PHE A 89 7.13 5.68 10.90
N MET A 90 7.52 6.24 9.75
CA MET A 90 8.02 5.43 8.62
C MET A 90 9.22 4.57 9.02
N ALA A 91 10.15 5.11 9.82
CA ALA A 91 11.30 4.35 10.29
C ALA A 91 10.87 3.10 11.07
N ASP A 92 9.88 3.24 11.96
CA ASP A 92 9.36 2.13 12.75
C ASP A 92 8.55 1.15 11.89
N ILE A 93 7.73 1.64 10.96
CA ILE A 93 6.93 0.81 10.04
C ILE A 93 7.84 -0.09 9.21
N TYR A 94 8.87 0.47 8.58
CA TYR A 94 9.80 -0.32 7.78
C TYR A 94 10.65 -1.26 8.64
N SER A 95 11.02 -0.86 9.86
CA SER A 95 11.82 -1.70 10.75
C SER A 95 11.03 -2.87 11.36
N ASN A 96 9.72 -2.72 11.54
CA ASN A 96 8.85 -3.73 12.15
C ASN A 96 8.06 -4.56 11.12
N CYS A 97 8.14 -4.23 9.83
CA CYS A 97 7.50 -5.06 8.81
C CYS A 97 8.17 -6.43 8.69
N SER A 98 7.39 -7.47 8.42
CA SER A 98 7.91 -8.83 8.24
C SER A 98 8.78 -8.93 6.98
N GLN A 99 8.42 -8.20 5.93
CA GLN A 99 9.20 -8.08 4.71
C GLN A 99 8.99 -6.70 4.07
N CYS A 100 10.09 -6.08 3.64
CA CYS A 100 10.05 -4.91 2.78
C CYS A 100 10.11 -5.37 1.31
N LEU A 101 9.01 -5.19 0.58
CA LEU A 101 8.93 -5.47 -0.85
C LEU A 101 9.41 -4.25 -1.63
N VAL A 102 10.43 -4.43 -2.47
CA VAL A 102 10.98 -3.34 -3.29
C VAL A 102 10.48 -3.46 -4.72
N TRP A 103 9.91 -2.38 -5.26
CA TRP A 103 9.45 -2.29 -6.64
C TRP A 103 10.18 -1.19 -7.41
N LEU A 104 10.85 -1.58 -8.50
CA LEU A 104 11.73 -0.71 -9.28
C LEU A 104 11.11 -0.19 -10.58
N GLY A 105 9.89 -0.61 -10.93
CA GLY A 105 9.24 -0.32 -12.22
C GLY A 105 9.32 -1.47 -13.21
#